data_AF-A0A9X4DHT9-F1
#
_entry.id   AF-A0A9X4DHT9-F1
#
_cell.length_a   1.000
_cell.length_b   1.000
_cell.length_c   1.000
_cell.angle_alpha   90.00
_cell.angle_beta   90.00
_cell.angle_gamma   90.00
#
_symmetry.space_group_name_H-M   'P 1'
#
loop_
_entity.id
_entity.type
_entity.pdbx_description
1 polymer ?
#
loop_
_entity_poly.entity_id
_entity_poly.type
_entity_poly.pdbx_seq_one_letter_code
_entity_poly.pdbx_strand_id
1 'polypeptide(L)'
;MEFRNLTPFDVMCFSALDKQDVEHPVIVMKVGYRLEAIAERPGHLSAQVIDDEPVALCLADQYFGEEGRSSVKEESDLAPFKPRCDVIINGHAHAPNGTPTRDWVAGIRLSEPAAPLKITVEQPKPWKTGEPLTQQQLYAWRDAQAEANLRRANAPTRNILLDKRLRFTGPRVFRQGFLGGWHLTEAELAKHVPLQWEYAFGGSSVFGNPHYPEHTPEPYLLNQVCYSNPLGRGWIERRHFEVASSLELLLEELPAPQIEPTDRPIERLLKISQPDGDISAVEMAEISSALDHQPVGFGVVGRAWAPRLALAGTYDSDWQDRRWPGLPDDFDFSYWNGAPADQQTTFFRPDTCIELFNLTPPDWNHNGQSCIELPGHRPFLLARLHSGAMVPLPLLTDTLSIDTDTMTLSMTHRVSLPSADPIRVLEARFEVNPRAPLIKRASTDHLIHEVL
;
A
#
# COMPACT_ATOMS: atom_id res chain seq x y z
N MET A 1 -18.58 25.52 9.15
CA MET A 1 -17.12 25.51 9.41
C MET A 1 -16.40 26.21 8.26
N GLU A 2 -15.54 27.19 8.54
CA GLU A 2 -14.64 27.78 7.53
C GLU A 2 -13.34 26.94 7.44
N PHE A 3 -12.93 26.55 6.24
CA PHE A 3 -11.67 25.83 6.02
C PHE A 3 -10.60 26.76 5.46
N ARG A 4 -9.37 26.67 6.00
CA ARG A 4 -8.21 27.47 5.58
C ARG A 4 -7.02 26.58 5.37
N ASN A 5 -6.47 26.57 4.15
CA ASN A 5 -5.17 25.98 3.90
C ASN A 5 -4.08 27.01 4.22
N LEU A 6 -3.29 26.78 5.27
CA LEU A 6 -2.14 27.61 5.66
C LEU A 6 -0.80 26.91 5.36
N THR A 7 -0.81 25.95 4.44
CA THR A 7 0.36 25.20 4.00
C THR A 7 0.63 25.49 2.51
N PRO A 8 1.85 25.23 2.02
CA PRO A 8 2.11 25.27 0.58
C PRO A 8 1.50 24.05 -0.16
N PHE A 9 1.04 23.02 0.55
CA PHE A 9 0.60 21.76 -0.05
C PHE A 9 -0.83 21.82 -0.56
N ASP A 10 -1.18 20.89 -1.44
CA ASP A 10 -2.55 20.73 -1.88
C ASP A 10 -3.39 20.08 -0.79
N VAL A 11 -4.47 20.77 -0.40
CA VAL A 11 -5.36 20.35 0.69
C VAL A 11 -6.80 20.64 0.31
N MET A 12 -7.63 19.61 0.42
CA MET A 12 -9.06 19.71 0.12
C MET A 12 -9.88 19.34 1.35
N CYS A 13 -10.97 20.09 1.56
CA CYS A 13 -12.04 19.73 2.46
C CYS A 13 -13.27 19.43 1.61
N PHE A 14 -13.73 18.19 1.61
CA PHE A 14 -14.93 17.75 0.89
C PHE A 14 -15.86 17.02 1.84
N SER A 15 -17.03 16.63 1.33
CA SER A 15 -18.04 15.93 2.09
C SER A 15 -18.21 14.51 1.59
N ALA A 16 -18.36 13.56 2.51
CA ALA A 16 -18.67 12.18 2.18
C ALA A 16 -19.75 11.63 3.13
N LEU A 17 -20.62 10.78 2.60
CA LEU A 17 -21.65 10.09 3.37
C LEU A 17 -21.11 8.79 3.95
N ASP A 18 -21.54 8.45 5.16
CA ASP A 18 -21.40 7.10 5.71
C ASP A 18 -22.55 6.17 5.26
N LYS A 19 -22.60 4.96 5.84
CA LYS A 19 -23.65 3.97 5.51
C LYS A 19 -25.02 4.33 6.09
N GLN A 20 -25.07 5.27 7.03
CA GLN A 20 -26.28 5.81 7.63
C GLN A 20 -26.71 7.12 6.96
N ASP A 21 -26.09 7.47 5.83
CA ASP A 21 -26.29 8.72 5.09
C ASP A 21 -25.97 9.97 5.94
N VAL A 22 -25.10 9.82 6.94
CA VAL A 22 -24.57 10.93 7.75
C VAL A 22 -23.40 11.56 7.00
N GLU A 23 -23.45 12.88 6.90
CA GLU A 23 -22.46 13.68 6.20
C GLU A 23 -21.24 13.95 7.08
N HIS A 24 -20.05 13.61 6.57
CA HIS A 24 -18.77 13.81 7.23
C HIS A 24 -17.86 14.75 6.43
N PRO A 25 -17.34 15.83 7.04
CA PRO A 25 -16.24 16.59 6.46
C PRO A 25 -14.97 15.75 6.43
N VAL A 26 -14.44 15.53 5.23
CA VAL A 26 -13.18 14.82 4.99
C VAL A 26 -12.14 15.84 4.56
N ILE A 27 -11.00 15.83 5.26
CA ILE A 27 -9.86 16.67 4.94
C ILE A 27 -8.74 15.77 4.46
N VAL A 28 -8.21 16.07 3.28
CA VAL A 28 -7.08 15.35 2.67
C VAL A 28 -5.99 16.35 2.31
N MET A 29 -4.75 16.01 2.66
CA MET A 29 -3.52 16.76 2.36
C MET A 29 -2.53 15.82 1.68
N LYS A 30 -1.88 16.26 0.61
CA LYS A 30 -0.82 15.50 -0.04
C LYS A 30 0.51 16.19 0.07
N VAL A 31 1.53 15.47 0.53
CA VAL A 31 2.87 15.99 0.73
C VAL A 31 3.85 15.17 -0.09
N GLY A 32 4.59 15.83 -0.98
CA GLY A 32 5.62 15.23 -1.80
C GLY A 32 7.01 15.38 -1.19
N TYR A 33 7.87 14.42 -1.47
CA TYR A 33 9.28 14.38 -1.07
C TYR A 33 10.14 13.92 -2.25
N ARG A 34 11.26 14.61 -2.45
CA ARG A 34 12.35 14.15 -3.32
C ARG A 34 13.33 13.33 -2.48
N LEU A 35 13.75 12.18 -2.99
CA LEU A 35 14.75 11.35 -2.34
C LEU A 35 16.15 11.73 -2.82
N GLU A 36 17.04 12.03 -1.89
CA GLU A 36 18.42 12.43 -2.18
C GLU A 36 19.41 11.51 -1.46
N ALA A 37 20.43 11.05 -2.17
CA ALA A 37 21.47 10.21 -1.58
C ALA A 37 22.30 10.98 -0.54
N ILE A 38 22.56 10.35 0.60
CA ILE A 38 23.41 10.92 1.64
C ILE A 38 24.86 10.53 1.34
N ALA A 39 25.68 11.49 0.92
CA ALA A 39 27.05 11.24 0.46
C ALA A 39 27.92 10.46 1.46
N GLU A 40 27.73 10.68 2.76
CA GLU A 40 28.49 10.02 3.84
C GLU A 40 27.95 8.63 4.23
N ARG A 41 26.80 8.22 3.68
CA ARG A 41 26.10 6.98 4.06
C ARG A 41 25.56 6.28 2.81
N PRO A 42 26.38 5.46 2.12
CA PRO A 42 25.96 4.71 0.94
C PRO A 42 24.66 3.92 1.19
N GLY A 43 23.73 4.00 0.26
CA GLY A 43 22.41 3.38 0.37
C GLY A 43 21.42 4.11 1.28
N HIS A 44 21.82 5.17 2.01
CA HIS A 44 20.86 5.99 2.75
C HIS A 44 20.38 7.17 1.92
N LEU A 45 19.08 7.42 2.01
CA LEU A 45 18.36 8.46 1.29
C LEU A 45 17.68 9.38 2.30
N SER A 46 17.76 10.69 2.05
CA SER A 46 17.02 11.70 2.78
C SER A 46 15.79 12.12 1.98
N ALA A 47 14.64 12.20 2.64
CA ALA A 47 13.41 12.70 2.04
C ALA A 47 13.31 14.22 2.24
N GLN A 48 13.60 14.97 1.18
CA GLN A 48 13.49 16.43 1.14
C GLN A 48 12.05 16.81 0.74
N VAL A 49 11.37 17.61 1.57
CA VAL A 49 10.00 18.04 1.27
C VAL A 49 9.96 18.93 0.02
N ILE A 50 8.93 18.76 -0.81
CA ILE A 50 8.69 19.56 -2.01
C ILE A 50 7.63 20.61 -1.66
N ASP A 51 8.05 21.84 -1.34
CA ASP A 51 7.20 22.97 -0.96
C ASP A 51 7.23 24.15 -1.96
N ASP A 52 8.10 24.09 -2.97
CA ASP A 52 8.21 25.02 -4.09
C ASP A 52 7.22 24.70 -5.22
N GLU A 53 7.12 23.41 -5.59
CA GLU A 53 6.18 22.86 -6.57
C GLU A 53 5.39 21.71 -5.92
N PRO A 54 4.42 22.02 -5.04
CA PRO A 54 3.72 21.03 -4.24
C PRO A 54 2.98 20.00 -5.12
N VAL A 55 3.05 18.73 -4.72
CA VAL A 55 2.34 17.64 -5.40
C VAL A 55 0.83 17.81 -5.24
N ALA A 56 0.12 17.84 -6.37
CA ALA A 56 -1.34 17.99 -6.40
C ALA A 56 -2.06 16.71 -5.95
N LEU A 57 -3.24 16.88 -5.35
CA LEU A 57 -4.17 15.79 -5.07
C LEU A 57 -4.57 15.11 -6.39
N CYS A 58 -4.52 13.78 -6.40
CA CYS A 58 -5.01 12.99 -7.51
C CYS A 58 -6.54 12.97 -7.44
N LEU A 59 -7.22 13.64 -8.37
CA LEU A 59 -8.69 13.75 -8.31
C LEU A 59 -9.40 12.58 -9.03
N ALA A 60 -8.71 11.90 -9.94
CA ALA A 60 -9.20 10.76 -10.69
C ALA A 60 -8.07 9.73 -10.87
N ASP A 61 -8.43 8.46 -10.96
CA ASP A 61 -7.45 7.38 -11.10
C ASP A 61 -6.58 7.59 -12.36
N GLN A 62 -5.28 7.39 -12.21
CA GLN A 62 -4.29 7.45 -13.28
C GLN A 62 -3.74 6.06 -13.55
N TYR A 63 -3.49 5.76 -14.82
CA TYR A 63 -3.06 4.45 -15.30
C TYR A 63 -1.67 4.53 -15.95
N PHE A 64 -0.94 3.41 -15.98
CA PHE A 64 0.33 3.34 -16.72
C PHE A 64 0.13 3.41 -18.25
N GLY A 65 -1.03 2.99 -18.74
CA GLY A 65 -1.43 3.05 -20.13
C GLY A 65 -2.93 3.34 -20.25
N GLU A 66 -3.63 2.56 -21.07
CA GLU A 66 -5.07 2.72 -21.29
C GLU A 66 -5.89 2.25 -20.06
N GLU A 67 -6.91 3.01 -19.70
CA GLU A 67 -7.86 2.68 -18.64
C GLU A 67 -8.55 1.34 -18.91
N GLY A 68 -8.67 0.50 -17.87
CA GLY A 68 -9.25 -0.83 -17.98
C GLY A 68 -8.36 -1.87 -18.69
N ARG A 69 -7.26 -1.46 -19.33
CA ARG A 69 -6.30 -2.35 -20.02
C ARG A 69 -4.89 -2.29 -19.47
N SER A 70 -4.64 -1.44 -18.48
CA SER A 70 -3.35 -1.31 -17.81
C SER A 70 -3.50 -1.12 -16.30
N SER A 71 -2.42 -1.35 -15.57
CA SER A 71 -2.37 -1.17 -14.12
C SER A 71 -2.67 0.28 -13.71
N VAL A 72 -3.40 0.43 -12.61
CA VAL A 72 -3.58 1.72 -11.94
C VAL A 72 -2.24 2.15 -11.35
N LYS A 73 -1.76 3.33 -11.76
CA LYS A 73 -0.55 3.96 -11.26
C LYS A 73 -0.80 4.70 -9.95
N GLU A 74 -1.91 5.41 -9.87
CA GLU A 74 -2.32 6.20 -8.70
C GLU A 74 -3.84 6.28 -8.64
N GLU A 75 -4.45 6.03 -7.48
CA GLU A 75 -5.89 6.23 -7.28
C GLU A 75 -6.20 7.67 -6.87
N SER A 76 -7.46 8.05 -7.06
CA SER A 76 -8.03 9.27 -6.50
C SER A 76 -7.82 9.35 -4.98
N ASP A 77 -7.33 10.51 -4.53
CA ASP A 77 -7.18 10.90 -3.14
C ASP A 77 -8.53 11.27 -2.48
N LEU A 78 -9.65 11.12 -3.18
CA LEU A 78 -11.00 11.47 -2.69
C LEU A 78 -11.74 10.31 -2.02
N ALA A 79 -11.01 9.35 -1.44
CA ALA A 79 -11.60 8.32 -0.59
C ALA A 79 -12.21 8.96 0.69
N PRO A 80 -13.45 8.62 1.08
CA PRO A 80 -14.07 9.09 2.31
C PRO A 80 -13.27 8.73 3.57
N PHE A 81 -12.81 7.48 3.63
CA PHE A 81 -12.13 6.91 4.77
C PHE A 81 -11.37 5.66 4.35
N LYS A 82 -10.14 5.49 4.86
CA LYS A 82 -9.35 4.27 4.74
C LYS A 82 -9.05 3.72 6.14
N PRO A 83 -9.47 2.49 6.48
CA PRO A 83 -9.18 1.89 7.80
C PRO A 83 -7.70 1.53 8.02
N ARG A 84 -6.90 1.44 6.94
CA ARG A 84 -5.48 1.07 6.96
C ARG A 84 -4.64 2.03 6.13
N CYS A 85 -3.33 2.01 6.33
CA CYS A 85 -2.40 2.72 5.46
C CYS A 85 -1.97 1.84 4.30
N ASP A 86 -2.25 2.28 3.08
CA ASP A 86 -1.72 1.71 1.85
C ASP A 86 -0.24 2.05 1.72
N VAL A 87 0.59 1.07 1.39
CA VAL A 87 1.95 1.31 0.89
C VAL A 87 1.93 0.90 -0.57
N ILE A 88 2.34 1.77 -1.49
CA ILE A 88 2.34 1.54 -2.94
C ILE A 88 3.74 1.82 -3.48
N ILE A 89 4.21 0.99 -4.41
CA ILE A 89 5.50 1.20 -5.08
C ILE A 89 5.31 1.14 -6.58
N ASN A 90 5.72 2.22 -7.24
CA ASN A 90 5.82 2.33 -8.69
C ASN A 90 7.30 2.31 -9.09
N GLY A 91 7.60 1.68 -10.22
CA GLY A 91 8.95 1.60 -10.78
C GLY A 91 9.30 0.18 -11.19
N HIS A 92 10.54 -0.23 -10.90
CA HIS A 92 11.08 -1.51 -11.33
C HIS A 92 11.75 -2.30 -10.20
N ALA A 93 11.65 -3.62 -10.26
CA ALA A 93 12.58 -4.49 -9.54
C ALA A 93 13.84 -4.65 -10.39
N HIS A 94 15.01 -4.44 -9.80
CA HIS A 94 16.31 -4.48 -10.49
C HIS A 94 17.10 -5.75 -10.14
N ALA A 95 17.74 -6.35 -11.13
CA ALA A 95 18.65 -7.46 -10.87
C ALA A 95 19.82 -6.99 -9.98
N PRO A 96 20.31 -7.81 -9.03
CA PRO A 96 21.34 -7.41 -8.08
C PRO A 96 22.60 -6.86 -8.76
N ASN A 97 23.11 -5.75 -8.23
CA ASN A 97 24.30 -5.04 -8.75
C ASN A 97 24.21 -4.66 -10.25
N GLY A 98 22.99 -4.56 -10.80
CA GLY A 98 22.76 -4.26 -12.22
C GLY A 98 23.18 -5.36 -13.19
N THR A 99 23.52 -6.56 -12.68
CA THR A 99 23.96 -7.69 -13.50
C THR A 99 22.75 -8.47 -14.00
N PRO A 100 22.56 -8.62 -15.33
CA PRO A 100 21.45 -9.40 -15.88
C PRO A 100 21.39 -10.80 -15.25
N THR A 101 20.27 -11.14 -14.64
CA THR A 101 20.06 -12.41 -13.93
C THR A 101 18.71 -13.01 -14.37
N ARG A 102 18.56 -14.33 -14.26
CA ARG A 102 17.32 -15.03 -14.62
C ARG A 102 16.21 -14.81 -13.60
N ASP A 103 16.57 -14.73 -12.32
CA ASP A 103 15.65 -14.44 -11.23
C ASP A 103 16.35 -13.82 -10.01
N TRP A 104 15.60 -13.06 -9.22
CA TRP A 104 16.07 -12.42 -8.00
C TRP A 104 14.91 -12.12 -7.05
N VAL A 105 15.23 -11.67 -5.83
CA VAL A 105 14.25 -11.22 -4.85
C VAL A 105 14.33 -9.71 -4.70
N ALA A 106 13.18 -9.05 -4.66
CA ALA A 106 13.06 -7.63 -4.36
C ALA A 106 11.90 -7.38 -3.39
N GLY A 107 11.91 -6.24 -2.70
CA GLY A 107 10.79 -5.87 -1.85
C GLY A 107 11.05 -4.71 -0.90
N ILE A 108 10.16 -4.57 0.07
CA ILE A 108 10.11 -3.42 0.99
C ILE A 108 10.00 -3.88 2.44
N ARG A 109 10.59 -3.11 3.35
CA ARG A 109 10.35 -3.23 4.78
C ARG A 109 10.08 -1.85 5.39
N LEU A 110 9.02 -1.73 6.18
CA LEU A 110 8.78 -0.57 7.04
C LEU A 110 9.05 -0.95 8.48
N SER A 111 9.78 -0.10 9.20
CA SER A 111 10.05 -0.32 10.62
C SER A 111 10.19 0.95 11.43
N GLU A 112 9.72 0.89 12.66
CA GLU A 112 9.78 1.97 13.63
C GLU A 112 10.78 1.66 14.75
N PRO A 113 11.41 2.67 15.38
CA PRO A 113 12.21 2.45 16.58
C PRO A 113 11.38 1.77 17.68
N ALA A 114 11.88 0.66 18.21
CA ALA A 114 11.26 -0.02 19.34
C ALA A 114 11.64 0.69 20.65
N ALA A 115 10.69 0.78 21.58
CA ALA A 115 10.99 1.27 22.92
C ALA A 115 11.99 0.31 23.61
N PRO A 116 13.05 0.82 24.26
CA PRO A 116 14.00 -0.04 24.97
C PRO A 116 13.29 -0.92 26.01
N LEU A 117 13.59 -2.22 26.02
CA LEU A 117 12.96 -3.17 26.95
C LEU A 117 13.30 -2.80 28.40
N LYS A 118 12.29 -2.39 29.17
CA LYS A 118 12.45 -2.03 30.59
C LYS A 118 12.17 -3.22 31.49
N ILE A 119 13.21 -3.97 31.82
CA ILE A 119 13.15 -4.99 32.88
C ILE A 119 13.66 -4.36 34.18
N THR A 120 12.88 -4.38 35.25
CA THR A 120 13.34 -3.98 36.59
C THR A 120 13.58 -5.25 37.41
N VAL A 121 14.81 -5.45 37.89
CA VAL A 121 15.14 -6.56 38.79
C VAL A 121 15.23 -5.99 40.20
N GLU A 122 14.17 -6.18 40.98
CA GLU A 122 14.12 -5.72 42.36
C GLU A 122 15.15 -6.45 43.21
N GLN A 123 15.80 -5.71 44.12
CA GLN A 123 16.66 -6.32 45.11
C GLN A 123 15.79 -7.17 46.06
N PRO A 124 16.14 -8.44 46.31
CA PRO A 124 15.37 -9.28 47.22
C PRO A 124 15.37 -8.65 48.62
N LYS A 125 14.27 -8.82 49.35
CA LYS A 125 14.18 -8.45 50.76
C LYS A 125 14.79 -9.57 51.61
N PRO A 126 15.56 -9.26 52.67
CA PRO A 126 15.98 -10.26 53.64
C PRO A 126 14.78 -11.00 54.25
N TRP A 127 14.94 -12.27 54.58
CA TRP A 127 13.85 -13.08 55.16
C TRP A 127 13.42 -12.59 56.55
N LYS A 128 14.32 -11.94 57.29
CA LYS A 128 14.02 -11.22 58.53
C LYS A 128 14.50 -9.78 58.45
N THR A 129 13.70 -8.88 58.99
CA THR A 129 14.02 -7.46 59.08
C THR A 129 15.30 -7.25 59.89
N GLY A 130 16.33 -6.65 59.28
CA GLY A 130 17.62 -6.36 59.91
C GLY A 130 18.73 -7.39 59.67
N GLU A 131 18.45 -8.53 59.04
CA GLU A 131 19.48 -9.49 58.62
C GLU A 131 20.02 -9.15 57.22
N PRO A 132 21.30 -9.48 56.89
CA PRO A 132 21.82 -9.36 55.53
C PRO A 132 21.20 -10.40 54.60
N LEU A 133 21.26 -10.15 53.28
CA LEU A 133 20.84 -11.14 52.29
C LEU A 133 21.70 -12.39 52.35
N THR A 134 21.07 -13.56 52.23
CA THR A 134 21.80 -14.83 52.14
C THR A 134 22.57 -14.89 50.82
N GLN A 135 23.63 -15.71 50.77
CA GLN A 135 24.38 -15.93 49.53
C GLN A 135 23.46 -16.41 48.39
N GLN A 136 22.49 -17.27 48.70
CA GLN A 136 21.50 -17.73 47.72
C GLN A 136 20.63 -16.58 47.19
N GLN A 137 20.17 -15.67 48.04
CA GLN A 137 19.42 -14.48 47.62
C GLN A 137 20.27 -13.55 46.74
N LEU A 138 21.55 -13.37 47.08
CA LEU A 138 22.50 -12.57 46.29
C LEU A 138 22.81 -13.20 44.94
N TYR A 139 23.04 -14.52 44.88
CA TYR A 139 23.26 -15.24 43.62
C TYR A 139 22.03 -15.19 42.72
N ALA A 140 20.84 -15.53 43.25
CA ALA A 140 19.60 -15.47 42.49
C ALA A 140 19.31 -14.05 41.95
N TRP A 141 19.61 -13.01 42.75
CA TRP A 141 19.48 -11.64 42.30
C TRP A 141 20.48 -11.27 41.18
N ARG A 142 21.75 -11.69 41.31
CA ARG A 142 22.76 -11.49 40.26
C ARG A 142 22.42 -12.24 38.98
N ASP A 143 21.95 -13.48 39.08
CA ASP A 143 21.51 -14.28 37.94
C ASP A 143 20.31 -13.62 37.24
N ALA A 144 19.34 -13.12 38.02
CA ALA A 144 18.21 -12.37 37.48
C ALA A 144 18.64 -11.05 36.81
N GLN A 145 19.65 -10.35 37.34
CA GLN A 145 20.24 -9.17 36.70
C GLN A 145 20.95 -9.52 35.39
N ALA A 146 21.74 -10.60 35.37
CA ALA A 146 22.45 -11.07 34.18
C ALA A 146 21.46 -11.48 33.08
N GLU A 147 20.43 -12.24 33.44
CA GLU A 147 19.34 -12.62 32.52
C GLU A 147 18.58 -11.40 32.00
N ALA A 148 18.27 -10.43 32.86
CA ALA A 148 17.64 -9.18 32.44
C ALA A 148 18.53 -8.38 31.47
N ASN A 149 19.84 -8.35 31.70
CA ASN A 149 20.80 -7.70 30.79
C ASN A 149 20.85 -8.39 29.43
N LEU A 150 20.90 -9.73 29.42
CA LEU A 150 20.88 -10.53 28.19
C LEU A 150 19.58 -10.29 27.40
N ARG A 151 18.43 -10.29 28.08
CA ARG A 151 17.13 -10.00 27.45
C ARG A 151 17.06 -8.59 26.87
N ARG A 152 17.63 -7.58 27.55
CA ARG A 152 17.69 -6.22 27.00
C ARG A 152 18.62 -6.13 25.79
N ALA A 153 19.76 -6.81 25.82
CA ALA A 153 20.71 -6.83 24.70
C ALA A 153 20.14 -7.53 23.45
N ASN A 154 19.34 -8.58 23.65
CA ASN A 154 18.69 -9.33 22.58
C ASN A 154 17.31 -8.76 22.20
N ALA A 155 16.85 -7.70 22.85
CA ALA A 155 15.57 -7.08 22.52
C ALA A 155 15.63 -6.43 21.13
N PRO A 156 14.57 -6.55 20.32
CA PRO A 156 14.53 -5.90 19.02
C PRO A 156 14.66 -4.38 19.20
N THR A 157 15.50 -3.76 18.36
CA THR A 157 15.68 -2.30 18.33
C THR A 157 14.67 -1.60 17.44
N ARG A 158 13.97 -2.37 16.59
CA ARG A 158 12.93 -1.89 15.68
C ARG A 158 11.72 -2.82 15.68
N ASN A 159 10.54 -2.26 15.55
CA ASN A 159 9.30 -2.98 15.29
C ASN A 159 9.05 -2.99 13.78
N ILE A 160 8.90 -4.17 13.19
CA ILE A 160 8.58 -4.32 11.77
C ILE A 160 7.07 -4.13 11.60
N LEU A 161 6.68 -3.16 10.77
CA LEU A 161 5.29 -2.89 10.42
C LEU A 161 4.85 -3.64 9.16
N LEU A 162 5.79 -3.79 8.22
CA LEU A 162 5.61 -4.45 6.94
C LEU A 162 6.94 -5.05 6.52
N ASP A 163 6.95 -6.28 6.05
CA ASP A 163 8.08 -6.87 5.32
C ASP A 163 7.54 -7.75 4.21
N LYS A 164 7.70 -7.28 2.97
CA LYS A 164 7.22 -7.98 1.78
C LYS A 164 8.38 -8.22 0.84
N ARG A 165 8.48 -9.45 0.35
CA ARG A 165 9.49 -9.91 -0.60
C ARG A 165 8.80 -10.74 -1.67
N LEU A 166 9.05 -10.38 -2.93
CA LEU A 166 8.55 -11.11 -4.09
C LEU A 166 9.75 -11.61 -4.90
N ARG A 167 9.54 -12.71 -5.61
CA ARG A 167 10.48 -13.22 -6.60
C ARG A 167 10.17 -12.58 -7.94
N PHE A 168 11.23 -12.15 -8.62
CA PHE A 168 11.18 -11.60 -9.96
C PHE A 168 11.96 -12.50 -10.89
N THR A 169 11.48 -12.67 -12.12
CA THR A 169 12.14 -13.47 -13.16
C THR A 169 12.21 -12.67 -14.45
N GLY A 170 13.20 -12.94 -15.30
CA GLY A 170 13.20 -12.42 -16.66
C GLY A 170 12.10 -13.06 -17.53
N PRO A 171 11.92 -12.59 -18.77
CA PRO A 171 10.89 -13.09 -19.67
C PRO A 171 10.93 -14.61 -19.82
N ARG A 172 9.75 -15.24 -19.81
CA ARG A 172 9.55 -16.66 -20.10
C ARG A 172 8.13 -16.88 -20.61
N VAL A 173 7.94 -18.00 -21.28
CA VAL A 173 6.68 -18.38 -21.91
C VAL A 173 6.29 -19.79 -21.50
N PHE A 174 5.00 -20.05 -21.46
CA PHE A 174 4.47 -21.39 -21.60
C PHE A 174 4.51 -21.76 -23.08
N ARG A 175 5.15 -22.87 -23.43
CA ARG A 175 5.25 -23.37 -24.80
C ARG A 175 4.53 -24.70 -24.94
N GLN A 176 3.85 -24.90 -26.06
CA GLN A 176 3.23 -26.19 -26.35
C GLN A 176 4.31 -27.25 -26.69
N GLY A 177 4.23 -28.42 -26.07
CA GLY A 177 5.13 -29.54 -26.35
C GLY A 177 4.69 -30.39 -27.55
N PHE A 178 5.64 -31.11 -28.15
CA PHE A 178 5.41 -32.01 -29.30
C PHE A 178 4.42 -33.16 -28.99
N LEU A 179 4.35 -33.61 -27.73
CA LEU A 179 3.42 -34.65 -27.26
C LEU A 179 2.12 -34.07 -26.66
N GLY A 180 1.87 -32.78 -26.85
CA GLY A 180 0.79 -32.04 -26.19
C GLY A 180 1.17 -31.54 -24.79
N GLY A 181 0.40 -30.57 -24.30
CA GLY A 181 0.63 -29.93 -22.99
C GLY A 181 1.52 -28.69 -23.05
N TRP A 182 1.41 -27.87 -22.02
CA TRP A 182 2.15 -26.61 -21.87
C TRP A 182 3.28 -26.79 -20.86
N HIS A 183 4.49 -26.37 -21.20
CA HIS A 183 5.64 -26.36 -20.30
C HIS A 183 6.24 -24.96 -20.23
N LEU A 184 6.73 -24.60 -19.05
CA LEU A 184 7.36 -23.31 -18.82
C LEU A 184 8.81 -23.33 -19.32
N THR A 185 9.22 -22.33 -20.08
CA THR A 185 10.62 -22.15 -20.50
C THR A 185 11.47 -21.63 -19.35
N GLU A 186 12.80 -21.80 -19.47
CA GLU A 186 13.73 -21.10 -18.59
C GLU A 186 13.58 -19.58 -18.77
N ALA A 187 13.70 -18.82 -17.66
CA ALA A 187 13.65 -17.36 -17.69
C ALA A 187 14.88 -16.79 -18.40
N GLU A 188 14.67 -15.88 -19.34
CA GLU A 188 15.74 -15.11 -19.99
C GLU A 188 16.48 -14.21 -19.00
N LEU A 189 17.68 -13.74 -19.37
CA LEU A 189 18.41 -12.78 -18.54
C LEU A 189 17.72 -11.42 -18.61
N ALA A 190 17.38 -10.85 -17.46
CA ALA A 190 16.78 -9.53 -17.35
C ALA A 190 17.56 -8.64 -16.39
N LYS A 191 17.55 -7.33 -16.67
CA LYS A 191 18.11 -6.30 -15.76
C LYS A 191 17.07 -5.73 -14.81
N HIS A 192 15.81 -5.73 -15.23
CA HIS A 192 14.71 -5.19 -14.44
C HIS A 192 13.36 -5.76 -14.90
N VAL A 193 12.37 -5.73 -14.02
CA VAL A 193 10.96 -6.08 -14.27
C VAL A 193 10.08 -4.94 -13.75
N PRO A 194 9.16 -4.39 -14.56
CA PRO A 194 8.22 -3.37 -14.09
C PRO A 194 7.32 -3.89 -12.98
N LEU A 195 7.02 -3.06 -11.97
CA LEU A 195 6.16 -3.40 -10.84
C LEU A 195 4.66 -3.27 -11.19
N GLN A 196 4.24 -3.88 -12.30
CA GLN A 196 2.87 -3.78 -12.82
C GLN A 196 2.15 -5.14 -12.81
N TRP A 197 0.83 -5.14 -12.65
CA TRP A 197 0.02 -6.35 -12.52
C TRP A 197 -0.03 -7.20 -13.78
N GLU A 198 0.27 -6.63 -14.94
CA GLU A 198 0.45 -7.28 -16.24
C GLU A 198 1.54 -8.35 -16.19
N TYR A 199 2.47 -8.24 -15.24
CA TYR A 199 3.59 -9.17 -15.05
C TYR A 199 3.34 -10.19 -13.93
N ALA A 200 2.24 -10.06 -13.19
CA ALA A 200 1.84 -10.98 -12.13
C ALA A 200 0.92 -12.10 -12.66
N PHE A 201 0.61 -13.08 -11.80
CA PHE A 201 -0.38 -14.11 -12.08
C PHE A 201 -1.75 -13.50 -12.42
N GLY A 202 -2.46 -14.07 -13.39
CA GLY A 202 -3.79 -13.63 -13.80
C GLY A 202 -3.99 -13.75 -15.30
N GLY A 203 -4.85 -12.89 -15.85
CA GLY A 203 -5.05 -12.75 -17.28
C GLY A 203 -6.49 -12.88 -17.72
N SER A 204 -6.68 -12.94 -19.02
CA SER A 204 -7.99 -12.93 -19.65
C SER A 204 -8.01 -13.76 -20.94
N SER A 205 -9.21 -14.24 -21.26
CA SER A 205 -9.56 -14.91 -22.51
C SER A 205 -10.69 -14.12 -23.15
N VAL A 206 -10.33 -13.18 -24.01
CA VAL A 206 -11.30 -12.30 -24.70
C VAL A 206 -11.15 -12.44 -26.20
N PHE A 207 -12.23 -12.81 -26.87
CA PHE A 207 -12.34 -12.93 -28.32
C PHE A 207 -13.59 -12.21 -28.78
N GLY A 208 -13.41 -11.13 -29.56
CA GLY A 208 -14.53 -10.43 -30.21
C GLY A 208 -15.22 -11.32 -31.24
N ASN A 209 -16.51 -11.09 -31.47
CA ASN A 209 -17.27 -11.81 -32.48
C ASN A 209 -17.04 -11.18 -33.87
N PRO A 210 -16.36 -11.86 -34.81
CA PRO A 210 -16.07 -11.28 -36.12
C PRO A 210 -17.33 -11.04 -36.97
N HIS A 211 -18.44 -11.72 -36.65
CA HIS A 211 -19.72 -11.56 -37.35
C HIS A 211 -20.59 -10.44 -36.77
N TYR A 212 -20.27 -9.97 -35.56
CA TYR A 212 -21.04 -9.00 -34.81
C TYR A 212 -20.10 -7.99 -34.14
N PRO A 213 -19.67 -6.93 -34.88
CA PRO A 213 -18.80 -5.89 -34.35
C PRO A 213 -19.49 -5.10 -33.22
N GLU A 214 -18.71 -4.30 -32.51
CA GLU A 214 -19.17 -3.51 -31.34
C GLU A 214 -20.55 -2.86 -31.54
N HIS A 215 -21.40 -2.91 -30.50
CA HIS A 215 -22.82 -2.47 -30.43
C HIS A 215 -23.91 -3.50 -30.80
N THR A 216 -23.60 -4.79 -30.81
CA THR A 216 -24.56 -5.89 -30.98
C THR A 216 -24.88 -6.62 -29.66
N PRO A 217 -25.94 -7.47 -29.61
CA PRO A 217 -26.30 -8.22 -28.39
C PRO A 217 -25.21 -9.19 -27.89
N GLU A 218 -24.38 -9.74 -28.79
CA GLU A 218 -23.34 -10.73 -28.47
C GLU A 218 -21.98 -10.35 -29.10
N PRO A 219 -21.30 -9.32 -28.57
CA PRO A 219 -20.08 -8.77 -29.17
C PRO A 219 -18.84 -9.65 -28.98
N TYR A 220 -18.93 -10.72 -28.18
CA TYR A 220 -17.81 -11.60 -27.85
C TYR A 220 -18.17 -13.07 -28.10
N LEU A 221 -17.22 -13.84 -28.65
CA LEU A 221 -17.25 -15.30 -28.65
C LEU A 221 -16.85 -15.88 -27.29
N LEU A 222 -15.98 -15.15 -26.58
CA LEU A 222 -15.56 -15.46 -25.22
C LEU A 222 -15.12 -14.14 -24.56
N ASN A 223 -15.59 -13.89 -23.35
CA ASN A 223 -15.18 -12.75 -22.54
C ASN A 223 -15.09 -13.18 -21.09
N GLN A 224 -13.97 -13.81 -20.75
CA GLN A 224 -13.73 -14.38 -19.44
C GLN A 224 -12.39 -13.87 -18.90
N VAL A 225 -12.34 -13.56 -17.61
CA VAL A 225 -11.16 -12.93 -16.99
C VAL A 225 -10.87 -13.54 -15.63
N CYS A 226 -9.60 -13.62 -15.26
CA CYS A 226 -9.22 -13.94 -13.89
C CYS A 226 -9.68 -12.81 -12.98
N TYR A 227 -10.73 -13.03 -12.18
CA TYR A 227 -11.37 -11.98 -11.38
C TYR A 227 -10.41 -11.28 -10.39
N SER A 228 -9.33 -11.96 -9.95
CA SER A 228 -8.34 -11.37 -9.05
C SER A 228 -7.31 -10.49 -9.72
N ASN A 229 -7.03 -10.71 -11.02
CA ASN A 229 -6.14 -9.88 -11.82
C ASN A 229 -6.40 -10.16 -13.33
N PRO A 230 -7.30 -9.42 -13.99
CA PRO A 230 -7.63 -9.61 -15.40
C PRO A 230 -6.49 -9.21 -16.36
N LEU A 231 -5.53 -8.41 -15.88
CA LEU A 231 -4.41 -7.88 -16.68
C LEU A 231 -3.22 -8.83 -16.74
N GLY A 232 -3.12 -9.74 -15.76
CA GLY A 232 -1.95 -10.59 -15.56
C GLY A 232 -1.75 -11.64 -16.65
N ARG A 233 -0.96 -12.65 -16.31
CA ARG A 233 -0.64 -13.77 -17.21
C ARG A 233 -0.55 -15.09 -16.44
N GLY A 234 -0.65 -16.21 -17.16
CA GLY A 234 -0.59 -17.56 -16.58
C GLY A 234 -1.91 -18.15 -16.09
N TRP A 235 -3.01 -17.41 -16.17
CA TRP A 235 -4.38 -17.94 -16.11
C TRP A 235 -5.00 -17.90 -17.51
N ILE A 236 -5.71 -18.96 -17.90
CA ILE A 236 -6.46 -18.98 -19.16
C ILE A 236 -7.76 -19.77 -19.02
N GLU A 237 -8.83 -19.23 -19.60
CA GLU A 237 -10.11 -19.93 -19.66
C GLU A 237 -10.01 -21.17 -20.58
N ARG A 238 -10.59 -22.30 -20.18
CA ARG A 238 -10.46 -23.60 -20.86
C ARG A 238 -10.86 -23.60 -22.35
N ARG A 239 -11.97 -22.93 -22.69
CA ARG A 239 -12.54 -22.74 -24.03
C ARG A 239 -11.71 -21.80 -24.90
N HIS A 240 -10.77 -21.04 -24.34
CA HIS A 240 -9.85 -20.17 -25.10
C HIS A 240 -9.27 -20.89 -26.32
N PHE A 241 -8.77 -22.11 -26.16
CA PHE A 241 -8.14 -22.87 -27.24
C PHE A 241 -9.14 -23.38 -28.28
N GLU A 242 -10.37 -23.67 -27.86
CA GLU A 242 -11.45 -24.11 -28.76
C GLU A 242 -11.90 -22.94 -29.64
N VAL A 243 -12.08 -21.76 -29.03
CA VAL A 243 -12.42 -20.52 -29.74
C VAL A 243 -11.27 -20.09 -30.66
N ALA A 244 -10.03 -20.08 -30.17
CA ALA A 244 -8.87 -19.73 -30.99
C ALA A 244 -8.74 -20.65 -32.23
N SER A 245 -8.93 -21.96 -32.04
CA SER A 245 -8.93 -22.91 -33.16
C SER A 245 -10.07 -22.65 -34.15
N SER A 246 -11.25 -22.26 -33.67
CA SER A 246 -12.40 -21.92 -34.53
C SER A 246 -12.15 -20.68 -35.40
N LEU A 247 -11.22 -19.82 -34.98
CA LEU A 247 -10.77 -18.61 -35.68
C LEU A 247 -9.46 -18.82 -36.47
N GLU A 248 -9.00 -20.07 -36.61
CA GLU A 248 -7.75 -20.43 -37.29
C GLU A 248 -6.50 -19.76 -36.67
N LEU A 249 -6.56 -19.44 -35.36
CA LEU A 249 -5.45 -18.86 -34.59
C LEU A 249 -4.60 -19.96 -33.97
N LEU A 250 -3.32 -20.03 -34.38
CA LEU A 250 -2.32 -20.92 -33.78
C LEU A 250 -1.69 -20.27 -32.55
N LEU A 251 -1.83 -20.93 -31.40
CA LEU A 251 -1.26 -20.51 -30.12
C LEU A 251 -0.15 -21.48 -29.71
N GLU A 252 1.09 -21.15 -30.03
CA GLU A 252 2.26 -21.99 -29.70
C GLU A 252 2.91 -21.57 -28.37
N GLU A 253 2.79 -20.29 -28.02
CA GLU A 253 3.40 -19.67 -26.85
C GLU A 253 2.44 -18.71 -26.15
N LEU A 254 2.50 -18.70 -24.82
CA LEU A 254 1.77 -17.76 -23.96
C LEU A 254 2.74 -17.16 -22.94
N PRO A 255 2.71 -15.84 -22.69
CA PRO A 255 3.60 -15.22 -21.72
C PRO A 255 3.35 -15.76 -20.31
N ALA A 256 4.42 -16.00 -19.55
CA ALA A 256 4.36 -16.47 -18.17
C ALA A 256 4.71 -15.35 -17.17
N PRO A 257 4.17 -15.40 -15.93
CA PRO A 257 4.43 -14.40 -14.90
C PRO A 257 5.91 -14.15 -14.63
N GLN A 258 6.22 -12.88 -14.40
CA GLN A 258 7.54 -12.41 -13.97
C GLN A 258 7.56 -11.96 -12.51
N ILE A 259 6.39 -11.74 -11.88
CA ILE A 259 6.25 -11.40 -10.45
C ILE A 259 5.55 -12.55 -9.73
N GLU A 260 6.20 -13.12 -8.73
CA GLU A 260 5.74 -14.32 -8.05
C GLU A 260 5.97 -14.29 -6.53
N PRO A 261 5.21 -15.09 -5.75
CA PRO A 261 5.55 -15.37 -4.36
C PRO A 261 6.92 -16.05 -4.27
N THR A 262 7.67 -15.78 -3.20
CA THR A 262 9.00 -16.39 -2.99
C THR A 262 8.95 -17.87 -2.66
N ASP A 263 7.84 -18.33 -2.08
CA ASP A 263 7.65 -19.69 -1.56
C ASP A 263 6.85 -20.60 -2.52
N ARG A 264 6.10 -20.00 -3.46
CA ARG A 264 5.21 -20.70 -4.41
C ARG A 264 5.35 -20.13 -5.82
N PRO A 265 6.47 -20.40 -6.52
CA PRO A 265 6.66 -19.97 -7.90
C PRO A 265 5.65 -20.65 -8.84
N ILE A 266 5.39 -20.02 -9.99
CA ILE A 266 4.41 -20.51 -10.97
C ILE A 266 5.16 -21.35 -11.99
N GLU A 267 4.81 -22.63 -12.04
CA GLU A 267 5.51 -23.62 -12.88
C GLU A 267 4.67 -24.06 -14.09
N ARG A 268 3.36 -23.79 -14.07
CA ARG A 268 2.40 -24.32 -15.06
C ARG A 268 1.35 -23.28 -15.41
N LEU A 269 0.88 -23.32 -16.65
CA LEU A 269 -0.26 -22.55 -17.11
C LEU A 269 -1.53 -23.07 -16.40
N LEU A 270 -2.25 -22.19 -15.71
CA LEU A 270 -3.53 -22.54 -15.10
C LEU A 270 -4.64 -22.45 -16.16
N LYS A 271 -5.10 -23.61 -16.62
CA LYS A 271 -6.21 -23.75 -17.57
C LYS A 271 -7.46 -24.24 -16.85
N ILE A 272 -8.42 -23.36 -16.60
CA ILE A 272 -9.67 -23.67 -15.87
C ILE A 272 -10.88 -23.04 -16.54
N SER A 273 -12.09 -23.49 -16.17
CA SER A 273 -13.33 -22.79 -16.55
C SER A 273 -13.87 -22.05 -15.34
N GLN A 274 -14.39 -20.85 -15.59
CA GLN A 274 -15.19 -20.11 -14.63
C GLN A 274 -16.67 -20.16 -15.03
N PRO A 275 -17.59 -19.96 -14.07
CA PRO A 275 -19.02 -19.91 -14.37
C PRO A 275 -19.34 -18.86 -15.43
N ASP A 276 -20.35 -19.15 -16.25
CA ASP A 276 -20.96 -18.17 -17.14
C ASP A 276 -22.16 -17.51 -16.45
N GLY A 277 -22.52 -16.31 -16.89
CA GLY A 277 -23.70 -15.58 -16.43
C GLY A 277 -23.42 -14.63 -15.26
N ASP A 278 -24.51 -14.14 -14.67
CA ASP A 278 -24.47 -13.15 -13.58
C ASP A 278 -24.04 -13.85 -12.27
N ILE A 279 -22.78 -13.64 -11.88
CA ILE A 279 -22.25 -14.05 -10.58
C ILE A 279 -22.02 -12.82 -9.70
N SER A 280 -22.23 -12.98 -8.40
CA SER A 280 -22.03 -11.90 -7.44
C SER A 280 -20.54 -11.61 -7.21
N ALA A 281 -20.23 -10.41 -6.71
CA ALA A 281 -18.87 -10.03 -6.33
C ALA A 281 -18.29 -10.95 -5.22
N VAL A 282 -19.14 -11.44 -4.32
CA VAL A 282 -18.75 -12.40 -3.27
C VAL A 282 -18.36 -13.74 -3.88
N GLU A 283 -19.16 -14.28 -4.80
CA GLU A 283 -18.82 -15.52 -5.52
C GLU A 283 -17.53 -15.36 -6.34
N MET A 284 -17.31 -14.21 -6.99
CA MET A 284 -16.05 -13.91 -7.67
C MET A 284 -14.84 -13.98 -6.72
N ALA A 285 -14.99 -13.46 -5.49
CA ALA A 285 -13.96 -13.50 -4.46
C ALA A 285 -13.71 -14.93 -3.94
N GLU A 286 -14.77 -15.71 -3.73
CA GLU A 286 -14.66 -17.12 -3.34
C GLU A 286 -13.93 -17.95 -4.40
N ILE A 287 -14.34 -17.83 -5.67
CA ILE A 287 -13.69 -18.49 -6.82
C ILE A 287 -12.22 -18.08 -6.91
N SER A 288 -11.94 -16.78 -6.76
CA SER A 288 -10.57 -16.26 -6.81
C SER A 288 -9.71 -16.82 -5.68
N SER A 289 -10.23 -16.87 -4.46
CA SER A 289 -9.50 -17.36 -3.28
C SER A 289 -9.15 -18.85 -3.35
N ALA A 290 -9.95 -19.62 -4.10
CA ALA A 290 -9.76 -21.06 -4.29
C ALA A 290 -8.71 -21.41 -5.36
N LEU A 291 -8.18 -20.42 -6.10
CA LEU A 291 -7.12 -20.65 -7.08
C LEU A 291 -5.79 -21.01 -6.39
N ASP A 292 -5.07 -21.97 -6.97
CA ASP A 292 -3.75 -22.43 -6.49
C ASP A 292 -2.70 -21.30 -6.43
N HIS A 293 -2.86 -20.28 -7.28
CA HIS A 293 -1.99 -19.12 -7.36
C HIS A 293 -2.80 -17.83 -7.19
N GLN A 294 -2.21 -16.86 -6.48
CA GLN A 294 -2.78 -15.53 -6.30
C GLN A 294 -1.87 -14.48 -6.95
N PRO A 295 -2.43 -13.41 -7.54
CA PRO A 295 -1.63 -12.29 -8.01
C PRO A 295 -0.89 -11.64 -6.84
N VAL A 296 0.38 -11.33 -7.05
CA VAL A 296 1.20 -10.56 -6.11
C VAL A 296 1.88 -9.41 -6.84
N GLY A 297 2.02 -8.27 -6.16
CA GLY A 297 2.57 -7.05 -6.73
C GLY A 297 2.70 -5.96 -5.69
N PHE A 298 3.26 -4.82 -6.09
CA PHE A 298 3.43 -3.64 -5.22
C PHE A 298 2.53 -2.45 -5.59
N GLY A 299 1.85 -2.51 -6.74
CA GLY A 299 0.94 -1.47 -7.22
C GLY A 299 -0.46 -1.54 -6.62
N VAL A 300 -1.34 -0.64 -7.07
CA VAL A 300 -2.74 -0.57 -6.67
C VAL A 300 -3.53 -1.74 -7.27
N VAL A 301 -4.30 -2.47 -6.46
CA VAL A 301 -5.26 -3.49 -6.92
C VAL A 301 -6.49 -2.79 -7.51
N GLY A 302 -6.93 -3.16 -8.71
CA GLY A 302 -8.08 -2.52 -9.35
C GLY A 302 -9.39 -2.65 -8.55
N ARG A 303 -10.21 -1.59 -8.52
CA ARG A 303 -11.50 -1.57 -7.78
C ARG A 303 -12.51 -2.60 -8.26
N ALA A 304 -12.47 -2.93 -9.55
CA ALA A 304 -13.34 -3.92 -10.19
C ALA A 304 -12.84 -5.36 -10.01
N TRP A 305 -11.73 -5.58 -9.30
CA TRP A 305 -11.17 -6.92 -9.13
C TRP A 305 -11.73 -7.55 -7.86
N ALA A 306 -11.91 -8.87 -7.88
CA ALA A 306 -12.53 -9.63 -6.80
C ALA A 306 -12.02 -9.33 -5.37
N PRO A 307 -10.71 -9.08 -5.12
CA PRO A 307 -10.21 -8.74 -3.79
C PRO A 307 -10.80 -7.46 -3.20
N ARG A 308 -11.29 -6.54 -4.05
CA ARG A 308 -11.92 -5.27 -3.64
C ARG A 308 -13.39 -5.20 -3.96
N LEU A 309 -13.82 -5.75 -5.11
CA LEU A 309 -15.18 -5.63 -5.60
C LEU A 309 -16.22 -6.15 -4.59
N ALA A 310 -15.92 -7.24 -3.88
CA ALA A 310 -16.79 -7.79 -2.83
C ALA A 310 -16.99 -6.83 -1.64
N LEU A 311 -16.07 -5.89 -1.40
CA LEU A 311 -16.13 -4.90 -0.33
C LEU A 311 -17.04 -3.71 -0.69
N ALA A 312 -17.40 -3.55 -1.97
CA ALA A 312 -18.29 -2.49 -2.42
C ALA A 312 -19.76 -2.70 -1.95
N GLY A 313 -20.07 -3.85 -1.36
CA GLY A 313 -21.41 -4.23 -0.94
C GLY A 313 -22.28 -4.77 -2.07
N THR A 314 -23.51 -5.13 -1.73
CA THR A 314 -24.46 -5.80 -2.64
C THR A 314 -25.41 -4.79 -3.27
N TYR A 315 -25.36 -4.68 -4.60
CA TYR A 315 -26.20 -3.77 -5.40
C TYR A 315 -27.31 -4.54 -6.12
N ASP A 316 -28.25 -5.10 -5.35
CA ASP A 316 -29.38 -5.88 -5.87
C ASP A 316 -30.69 -5.05 -5.91
N SER A 317 -31.81 -5.71 -6.21
CA SER A 317 -33.14 -5.06 -6.23
C SER A 317 -33.56 -4.52 -4.86
N ASP A 318 -33.16 -5.17 -3.76
CA ASP A 318 -33.49 -4.71 -2.41
C ASP A 318 -32.73 -3.41 -2.10
N TRP A 319 -31.45 -3.30 -2.48
CA TRP A 319 -30.72 -2.04 -2.44
C TRP A 319 -31.39 -0.97 -3.32
N GLN A 320 -31.77 -1.32 -4.55
CA GLN A 320 -32.41 -0.39 -5.48
C GLN A 320 -33.73 0.17 -4.93
N ASP A 321 -34.54 -0.67 -4.28
CA ASP A 321 -35.85 -0.29 -3.74
C ASP A 321 -35.76 0.48 -2.41
N ARG A 322 -34.72 0.23 -1.59
CA ARG A 322 -34.70 0.68 -0.18
C ARG A 322 -33.51 1.55 0.23
N ARG A 323 -32.37 1.44 -0.43
CA ARG A 323 -31.15 2.19 -0.10
C ARG A 323 -30.75 3.20 -1.15
N TRP A 324 -31.09 3.00 -2.42
CA TRP A 324 -30.77 3.95 -3.50
C TRP A 324 -31.15 5.40 -3.12
N PRO A 325 -30.25 6.39 -3.29
CA PRO A 325 -28.92 6.33 -3.91
C PRO A 325 -27.75 6.12 -2.92
N GLY A 326 -28.02 5.77 -1.67
CA GLY A 326 -27.02 5.55 -0.62
C GLY A 326 -26.19 4.26 -0.80
N LEU A 327 -25.18 4.10 0.05
CA LEU A 327 -24.33 2.90 0.06
C LEU A 327 -25.14 1.67 0.53
N PRO A 328 -24.85 0.47 -0.01
CA PRO A 328 -25.33 -0.79 0.57
C PRO A 328 -24.97 -0.91 2.06
N ASP A 329 -25.85 -1.55 2.84
CA ASP A 329 -25.65 -1.71 4.29
C ASP A 329 -24.40 -2.55 4.61
N ASP A 330 -24.07 -3.48 3.71
CA ASP A 330 -22.91 -4.37 3.74
C ASP A 330 -21.63 -3.77 3.12
N PHE A 331 -21.63 -2.50 2.70
CA PHE A 331 -20.42 -1.81 2.24
C PHE A 331 -19.32 -1.86 3.32
N ASP A 332 -18.10 -2.19 2.92
CA ASP A 332 -16.90 -2.19 3.76
C ASP A 332 -15.94 -1.10 3.28
N PHE A 333 -15.60 -0.15 4.16
CA PHE A 333 -14.69 0.95 3.81
C PHE A 333 -13.26 0.50 3.48
N SER A 334 -12.89 -0.75 3.79
CA SER A 334 -11.66 -1.36 3.29
C SER A 334 -11.64 -1.43 1.76
N TYR A 335 -12.79 -1.29 1.08
CA TYR A 335 -12.88 -1.04 -0.36
C TYR A 335 -11.96 0.09 -0.84
N TRP A 336 -11.79 1.13 -0.03
CA TRP A 336 -10.96 2.29 -0.36
C TRP A 336 -9.46 2.06 -0.16
N ASN A 337 -9.04 0.97 0.49
CA ASN A 337 -7.65 0.58 0.51
C ASN A 337 -7.26 -0.04 -0.84
N GLY A 338 -6.31 0.60 -1.53
CA GLY A 338 -5.85 0.21 -2.86
C GLY A 338 -4.65 -0.74 -2.84
N ALA A 339 -3.88 -0.78 -1.75
CA ALA A 339 -2.75 -1.70 -1.64
C ALA A 339 -3.25 -3.15 -1.46
N PRO A 340 -2.51 -4.16 -1.96
CA PRO A 340 -2.76 -5.55 -1.60
C PRO A 340 -2.79 -5.74 -0.07
N ALA A 341 -3.60 -6.66 0.44
CA ALA A 341 -3.81 -6.83 1.89
C ALA A 341 -2.50 -7.09 2.67
N ASP A 342 -1.54 -7.78 2.06
CA ASP A 342 -0.21 -8.04 2.61
C ASP A 342 0.74 -6.82 2.60
N GLN A 343 0.28 -5.70 2.05
CA GLN A 343 1.00 -4.44 1.89
C GLN A 343 0.28 -3.27 2.57
N GLN A 344 -0.75 -3.56 3.38
CA GLN A 344 -1.49 -2.60 4.18
C GLN A 344 -1.00 -2.62 5.64
N THR A 345 -0.62 -1.45 6.16
CA THR A 345 -0.14 -1.30 7.54
C THR A 345 -1.18 -0.62 8.42
N THR A 346 -0.98 -0.65 9.73
CA THR A 346 -1.59 0.37 10.59
C THR A 346 -0.97 1.73 10.27
N PHE A 347 -1.63 2.83 10.66
CA PHE A 347 -1.03 4.16 10.55
C PHE A 347 0.32 4.18 11.28
N PHE A 348 1.36 4.66 10.58
CA PHE A 348 2.74 4.61 11.06
C PHE A 348 3.24 5.99 11.47
N ARG A 349 4.32 6.01 12.25
CA ARG A 349 4.94 7.23 12.77
C ARG A 349 5.62 8.04 11.67
N PRO A 350 5.61 9.37 11.73
CA PRO A 350 6.30 10.21 10.74
C PRO A 350 7.82 10.03 10.63
N ASP A 351 8.45 9.31 11.57
CA ASP A 351 9.89 8.97 11.60
C ASP A 351 10.15 7.49 11.26
N THR A 352 9.19 6.82 10.61
CA THR A 352 9.32 5.44 10.13
C THR A 352 10.47 5.33 9.12
N CYS A 353 11.20 4.23 9.18
CA CYS A 353 12.24 3.88 8.22
C CYS A 353 11.65 2.98 7.14
N ILE A 354 12.00 3.27 5.89
CA ILE A 354 11.61 2.48 4.73
C ILE A 354 12.89 1.89 4.13
N GLU A 355 12.96 0.57 4.07
CA GLU A 355 14.05 -0.15 3.41
C GLU A 355 13.53 -0.75 2.11
N LEU A 356 14.22 -0.47 1.02
CA LEU A 356 13.96 -1.00 -0.32
C LEU A 356 15.08 -1.97 -0.69
N PHE A 357 14.70 -3.14 -1.19
CA PHE A 357 15.62 -4.22 -1.57
C PHE A 357 15.43 -4.49 -3.05
N ASN A 358 16.43 -4.18 -3.88
CA ASN A 358 16.43 -4.33 -5.33
C ASN A 358 15.23 -3.63 -6.01
N LEU A 359 14.71 -2.56 -5.41
CA LEU A 359 13.61 -1.75 -5.98
C LEU A 359 14.06 -0.35 -6.43
N THR A 360 15.30 0.04 -6.14
CA THR A 360 15.92 1.28 -6.60
C THR A 360 16.97 0.98 -7.66
N PRO A 361 17.25 1.92 -8.59
CA PRO A 361 18.30 1.73 -9.58
C PRO A 361 19.65 1.40 -8.93
N PRO A 362 20.53 0.58 -9.56
CA PRO A 362 21.81 0.15 -9.00
C PRO A 362 22.71 1.28 -8.49
N ASP A 363 22.64 2.47 -9.08
CA ASP A 363 23.45 3.63 -8.69
C ASP A 363 22.96 4.32 -7.40
N TRP A 364 21.75 3.98 -6.93
CA TRP A 364 21.08 4.58 -5.76
C TRP A 364 21.04 3.65 -4.54
N ASN A 365 21.61 2.46 -4.65
CA ASN A 365 21.63 1.48 -3.58
C ASN A 365 23.04 1.03 -3.23
N HIS A 366 23.17 0.43 -2.05
CA HIS A 366 24.38 -0.24 -1.61
C HIS A 366 24.07 -1.72 -1.45
N ASN A 367 24.67 -2.57 -2.29
CA ASN A 367 24.39 -4.02 -2.34
C ASN A 367 22.90 -4.34 -2.53
N GLY A 368 22.21 -3.58 -3.38
CA GLY A 368 20.77 -3.76 -3.60
C GLY A 368 19.88 -3.21 -2.50
N GLN A 369 20.41 -2.52 -1.49
CA GLN A 369 19.61 -1.94 -0.40
C GLN A 369 19.63 -0.41 -0.42
N SER A 370 18.46 0.20 -0.30
CA SER A 370 18.29 1.62 0.00
C SER A 370 17.47 1.80 1.28
N CYS A 371 17.80 2.80 2.08
CA CYS A 371 17.19 3.09 3.37
C CYS A 371 16.78 4.56 3.41
N ILE A 372 15.47 4.83 3.54
CA ILE A 372 14.89 6.16 3.62
C ILE A 372 14.49 6.41 5.07
N GLU A 373 15.03 7.47 5.66
CA GLU A 373 14.59 7.99 6.96
C GLU A 373 13.57 9.11 6.72
N LEU A 374 12.31 8.89 7.12
CA LEU A 374 11.30 9.94 7.04
C LEU A 374 11.62 11.07 8.04
N PRO A 375 11.39 12.34 7.67
CA PRO A 375 11.90 13.49 8.42
C PRO A 375 11.13 13.80 9.71
N GLY A 376 10.08 13.05 10.04
CA GLY A 376 9.27 13.29 11.23
C GLY A 376 8.29 14.46 11.11
N HIS A 377 8.04 14.95 9.89
CA HIS A 377 7.14 16.08 9.62
C HIS A 377 5.71 15.77 10.07
N ARG A 378 5.00 16.78 10.60
CA ARG A 378 3.68 16.60 11.20
C ARG A 378 2.64 17.45 10.49
N PRO A 379 1.85 16.88 9.57
CA PRO A 379 0.63 17.49 9.07
C PRO A 379 -0.47 17.40 10.13
N PHE A 380 -1.18 18.50 10.36
CA PHE A 380 -2.26 18.55 11.34
C PHE A 380 -3.28 19.62 10.99
N LEU A 381 -4.47 19.51 11.58
CA LEU A 381 -5.49 20.54 11.55
C LEU A 381 -5.53 21.26 12.89
N LEU A 382 -5.63 22.58 12.87
CA LEU A 382 -5.96 23.35 14.06
C LEU A 382 -7.45 23.69 14.03
N ALA A 383 -8.24 22.96 14.81
CA ALA A 383 -9.66 23.24 14.99
C ALA A 383 -9.85 24.37 16.02
N ARG A 384 -10.46 25.47 15.59
CA ARG A 384 -10.91 26.56 16.46
C ARG A 384 -12.39 26.39 16.73
N LEU A 385 -12.74 26.03 17.95
CA LEU A 385 -14.12 25.79 18.33
C LEU A 385 -14.89 27.10 18.54
N HIS A 386 -16.22 27.03 18.48
CA HIS A 386 -17.09 28.15 18.84
C HIS A 386 -16.89 28.61 20.29
N SER A 387 -16.43 27.71 21.18
CA SER A 387 -16.07 28.03 22.57
C SER A 387 -14.78 28.85 22.73
N GLY A 388 -14.01 29.04 21.64
CA GLY A 388 -12.68 29.66 21.67
C GLY A 388 -11.54 28.68 21.95
N ALA A 389 -11.83 27.42 22.28
CA ALA A 389 -10.82 26.38 22.42
C ALA A 389 -10.09 26.11 21.09
N MET A 390 -8.80 25.79 21.18
CA MET A 390 -7.97 25.39 20.03
C MET A 390 -7.51 23.96 20.24
N VAL A 391 -7.84 23.09 19.29
CA VAL A 391 -7.53 21.65 19.35
C VAL A 391 -6.70 21.27 18.13
N PRO A 392 -5.45 20.79 18.29
CA PRO A 392 -4.69 20.24 17.19
C PRO A 392 -5.15 18.79 16.95
N LEU A 393 -5.52 18.48 15.71
CA LEU A 393 -5.94 17.15 15.25
C LEU A 393 -4.88 16.62 14.26
N PRO A 394 -4.21 15.50 14.53
CA PRO A 394 -3.24 14.95 13.59
C PRO A 394 -3.92 14.48 12.30
N LEU A 395 -3.28 14.71 11.15
CA LEU A 395 -3.67 14.05 9.90
C LEU A 395 -2.89 12.74 9.81
N LEU A 396 -3.61 11.61 9.71
CA LEU A 396 -2.99 10.30 9.64
C LEU A 396 -2.58 10.00 8.20
N THR A 397 -1.37 9.50 7.99
CA THR A 397 -0.93 9.01 6.67
C THR A 397 -1.66 7.71 6.37
N ASP A 398 -2.52 7.71 5.36
CA ASP A 398 -3.24 6.51 4.94
C ASP A 398 -2.83 6.00 3.56
N THR A 399 -1.99 6.73 2.84
CA THR A 399 -1.36 6.28 1.60
C THR A 399 0.09 6.77 1.56
N LEU A 400 1.03 5.83 1.47
CA LEU A 400 2.43 6.07 1.16
C LEU A 400 2.71 5.54 -0.25
N SER A 401 3.05 6.41 -1.17
CA SER A 401 3.44 6.03 -2.54
C SER A 401 4.92 6.34 -2.75
N ILE A 402 5.66 5.40 -3.31
CA ILE A 402 7.08 5.54 -3.63
C ILE A 402 7.24 5.27 -5.12
N ASP A 403 7.75 6.25 -5.85
CA ASP A 403 8.11 6.09 -7.26
C ASP A 403 9.64 6.00 -7.35
N THR A 404 10.15 4.78 -7.57
CA THR A 404 11.59 4.50 -7.56
C THR A 404 12.26 4.80 -8.89
N ASP A 405 11.50 5.07 -9.96
CA ASP A 405 12.05 5.53 -11.24
C ASP A 405 12.38 7.03 -11.18
N THR A 406 11.51 7.81 -10.54
CA THR A 406 11.70 9.26 -10.33
C THR A 406 12.39 9.60 -9.01
N MET A 407 12.60 8.62 -8.14
CA MET A 407 13.13 8.78 -6.78
C MET A 407 12.34 9.81 -5.97
N THR A 408 11.01 9.68 -6.01
CA THR A 408 10.07 10.51 -5.25
C THR A 408 9.21 9.67 -4.33
N LEU A 409 8.69 10.31 -3.30
CA LEU A 409 7.77 9.73 -2.32
C LEU A 409 6.65 10.72 -2.07
N SER A 410 5.40 10.26 -2.06
CA SER A 410 4.25 11.08 -1.66
C SER A 410 3.48 10.42 -0.53
N MET A 411 3.00 11.25 0.39
CA MET A 411 2.17 10.84 1.51
C MET A 411 0.83 11.57 1.43
N THR A 412 -0.26 10.80 1.37
CA THR A 412 -1.61 11.32 1.52
C THR A 412 -2.04 11.17 2.98
N HIS A 413 -2.42 12.28 3.58
CA HIS A 413 -2.86 12.36 4.95
C HIS A 413 -4.34 12.72 5.01
N ARG A 414 -5.13 11.95 5.75
CA ARG A 414 -6.58 12.10 5.80
C ARG A 414 -7.11 12.12 7.22
N VAL A 415 -8.21 12.84 7.41
CA VAL A 415 -9.09 12.68 8.56
C VAL A 415 -10.54 12.87 8.13
N SER A 416 -11.43 12.02 8.67
CA SER A 416 -12.88 12.21 8.58
C SER A 416 -13.38 12.69 9.93
N LEU A 417 -14.08 13.84 9.94
CA LEU A 417 -14.60 14.45 11.16
C LEU A 417 -16.02 13.95 11.43
N PRO A 418 -16.38 13.64 12.70
CA PRO A 418 -17.72 13.16 13.02
C PRO A 418 -18.81 14.22 12.79
N SER A 419 -18.48 15.51 12.93
CA SER A 419 -19.36 16.64 12.61
C SER A 419 -18.54 17.94 12.51
N ALA A 420 -19.04 18.90 11.72
CA ALA A 420 -18.51 20.25 11.63
C ALA A 420 -19.03 21.19 12.75
N ASP A 421 -20.08 20.82 13.47
CA ASP A 421 -20.86 21.73 14.33
C ASP A 421 -20.09 22.43 15.46
N PRO A 422 -19.12 21.80 16.17
CA PRO A 422 -18.37 22.53 17.18
C PRO A 422 -17.28 23.43 16.56
N ILE A 423 -16.97 23.28 15.27
CA ILE A 423 -15.79 23.86 14.62
C ILE A 423 -16.16 25.13 13.85
N ARG A 424 -15.67 26.25 14.35
CA ARG A 424 -15.82 27.55 13.69
C ARG A 424 -14.88 27.68 12.50
N VAL A 425 -13.58 27.42 12.72
CA VAL A 425 -12.52 27.50 11.70
C VAL A 425 -11.63 26.27 11.82
N LEU A 426 -11.27 25.69 10.68
CA LEU A 426 -10.35 24.57 10.57
C LEU A 426 -9.16 25.00 9.70
N GLU A 427 -7.97 25.01 10.27
CA GLU A 427 -6.75 25.45 9.59
C GLU A 427 -5.85 24.24 9.32
N ALA A 428 -5.56 23.94 8.06
CA ALA A 428 -4.52 22.97 7.71
C ALA A 428 -3.15 23.59 7.96
N ARG A 429 -2.28 22.85 8.67
CA ARG A 429 -0.95 23.28 9.10
C ARG A 429 0.05 22.15 8.95
N PHE A 430 1.32 22.53 8.83
CA PHE A 430 2.44 21.59 8.68
C PHE A 430 3.62 22.04 9.54
N GLU A 431 4.14 21.15 10.37
CA GLU A 431 5.29 21.44 11.24
C GLU A 431 6.47 20.53 10.88
N VAL A 432 7.53 21.15 10.35
CA VAL A 432 8.75 20.50 9.88
C VAL A 432 9.64 20.04 11.04
N ASN A 433 9.62 20.72 12.19
CA ASN A 433 10.41 20.30 13.34
C ASN A 433 9.59 19.31 14.18
N PRO A 434 9.98 18.02 14.27
CA PRO A 434 9.20 17.01 15.00
C PRO A 434 9.07 17.28 16.51
N ARG A 435 9.95 18.13 17.06
CA ARG A 435 10.01 18.47 18.49
C ARG A 435 9.35 19.81 18.83
N ALA A 436 8.96 20.61 17.84
CA ALA A 436 8.30 21.88 18.10
C ALA A 436 6.88 21.67 18.68
N PRO A 437 6.37 22.59 19.52
CA PRO A 437 4.98 22.55 19.93
C PRO A 437 4.06 22.89 18.73
N LEU A 438 2.97 22.14 18.56
CA LEU A 438 2.00 22.38 17.46
C LEU A 438 1.19 23.66 17.67
N ILE A 439 1.02 24.09 18.93
CA ILE A 439 0.39 25.35 19.29
C ILE A 439 1.43 26.24 19.94
N LYS A 440 1.78 27.33 19.24
CA LYS A 440 2.60 28.42 19.78
C LYS A 440 1.65 29.50 20.28
N ARG A 441 1.60 29.73 21.59
CA ARG A 441 0.95 30.94 22.15
C ARG A 441 1.97 32.08 21.98
N ALA A 442 1.54 33.23 21.47
CA ALA A 442 2.39 34.42 21.54
C ALA A 442 2.74 34.66 23.00
N SER A 443 4.03 34.81 23.33
CA SER A 443 4.41 35.21 24.69
C SER A 443 3.87 36.62 24.93
N THR A 444 3.34 36.85 26.11
CA THR A 444 2.83 38.16 26.54
C THR A 444 3.95 39.22 26.63
N ASP A 445 5.21 38.81 26.46
CA ASP A 445 6.40 39.66 26.62
C ASP A 445 6.67 40.62 25.45
N HIS A 446 5.89 40.58 24.38
CA HIS A 446 5.99 41.54 23.26
C HIS A 446 4.96 42.67 23.29
N LEU A 447 4.11 42.77 24.32
CA LEU A 447 3.14 43.86 24.47
C LEU A 447 3.54 44.94 25.50
N ILE A 448 4.75 44.88 26.08
CA ILE A 448 5.22 45.87 27.06
C ILE A 448 6.29 46.84 26.49
N HIS A 449 6.84 46.59 25.30
CA HIS A 449 7.89 47.46 24.73
C HIS A 449 7.43 48.48 23.66
N GLU A 450 6.14 48.65 23.42
CA GLU A 450 5.61 49.74 22.57
C GLU A 450 4.74 50.77 23.29
N VAL A 451 4.63 50.69 24.62
CA VAL A 451 4.06 51.78 25.43
C VAL A 451 4.88 51.91 26.71
N LEU A 452 5.98 52.67 26.63
CA LEU A 452 6.44 53.65 27.65
C LEU A 452 7.75 54.31 27.20
#